data_AF-A0A957LBB3-F1
#
_entry.id   AF-A0A957LBB3-F1
#
_cell.length_a   1.000
_cell.length_b   1.000
_cell.length_c   1.000
_cell.angle_alpha   90.00
_cell.angle_beta   90.00
_cell.angle_gamma   90.00
#
_symmetry.space_group_name_H-M   'P 1'
#
loop_
_entity.id
_entity.type
_entity.pdbx_description
1 polymer ?
#
loop_
_entity_poly.entity_id
_entity_poly.type
_entity_poly.pdbx_seq_one_letter_code
_entity_poly.pdbx_strand_id
1 'polypeptide(L)'
;MSESLDLPISAELLEILRCPQAVQEKEKYGDDPGRLRLVKNSWLVCDDSGLKYPIRDGIPVMLIDEGQKWKETAEEDLPVPPPAA
;
A
#
# COMPACT_ATOMS: atom_id res chain seq x y z
N MET A 1 15.22 -23.13 10.39
CA MET A 1 14.81 -23.33 8.99
C MET A 1 14.18 -22.03 8.55
N SER A 2 15.03 -21.12 8.08
CA SER A 2 15.30 -20.85 6.65
C SER A 2 14.33 -19.79 6.12
N GLU A 3 14.85 -18.56 6.15
CA GLU A 3 14.60 -17.50 5.16
C GLU A 3 13.16 -16.97 5.08
N SER A 4 12.75 -16.23 6.10
CA SER A 4 11.80 -15.15 5.85
C SER A 4 12.60 -14.01 5.23
N LEU A 5 12.56 -13.91 3.91
CA LEU A 5 12.90 -12.69 3.18
C LEU A 5 12.41 -11.49 4.01
N ASP A 6 13.29 -10.53 4.27
CA ASP A 6 13.03 -9.29 5.01
C ASP A 6 12.03 -8.44 4.21
N LEU A 7 10.78 -8.89 4.15
CA LEU A 7 9.67 -8.12 3.64
C LEU A 7 9.27 -7.18 4.78
N PRO A 8 9.08 -5.88 4.50
CA PRO A 8 8.68 -4.93 5.54
C PRO A 8 7.32 -5.28 6.16
N ILE A 9 6.54 -6.14 5.49
CA ILE A 9 5.20 -6.58 5.91
C ILE A 9 5.04 -8.07 5.55
N SER A 10 4.55 -8.86 6.51
CA SER A 10 4.23 -10.28 6.31
C SER A 10 3.05 -10.47 5.34
N ALA A 11 3.07 -11.55 4.55
CA ALA A 11 1.99 -11.87 3.61
C ALA A 11 0.61 -11.95 4.29
N GLU A 12 0.54 -12.62 5.44
CA GLU A 12 -0.70 -12.75 6.23
C GLU A 12 -1.26 -11.39 6.70
N LEU A 13 -0.37 -10.46 7.06
CA LEU A 13 -0.74 -9.10 7.46
C LEU A 13 -1.26 -8.30 6.25
N LEU A 14 -0.64 -8.48 5.09
CA LEU A 14 -1.09 -7.86 3.84
C LEU A 14 -2.49 -8.35 3.42
N GLU A 15 -2.80 -9.63 3.65
CA GLU A 15 -4.11 -10.21 3.35
C GLU A 15 -5.26 -9.61 4.16
N ILE A 16 -4.98 -9.14 5.38
CA ILE A 16 -5.98 -8.48 6.24
C ILE A 16 -5.96 -6.95 6.13
N LEU A 17 -4.86 -6.36 5.66
CA LEU A 17 -4.73 -4.91 5.55
C LEU A 17 -5.66 -4.37 4.46
N ARG A 18 -6.34 -3.27 4.78
CA ARG A 18 -7.22 -2.56 3.84
C ARG A 18 -6.88 -1.09 3.76
N CYS A 19 -7.07 -0.51 2.59
CA CYS A 19 -6.90 0.90 2.31
C CYS A 19 -7.93 1.73 3.10
N PRO A 20 -7.50 2.72 3.90
CA PRO A 20 -8.41 3.53 4.72
C PRO A 20 -9.43 4.34 3.91
N GLN A 21 -9.16 4.64 2.64
CA GLN A 21 -10.11 5.32 1.76
C GLN A 21 -11.16 4.34 1.21
N ALA A 22 -10.73 3.22 0.64
CA ALA A 22 -11.63 2.27 -0.01
C ALA A 22 -12.60 1.58 0.98
N VAL A 23 -12.18 1.36 2.23
CA VAL A 23 -13.08 0.81 3.27
C VAL A 23 -14.23 1.76 3.63
N GLN A 24 -14.05 3.07 3.44
CA GLN A 24 -15.12 4.05 3.63
C GLN A 24 -16.10 4.05 2.45
N GLU A 25 -15.64 3.65 1.25
CA GLU A 25 -16.42 3.56 0.02
C GLU A 25 -16.96 2.13 -0.22
N LYS A 26 -17.37 1.41 0.84
CA LYS A 26 -17.88 0.03 0.75
C LYS A 26 -19.00 -0.14 -0.27
N GLU A 27 -19.93 0.81 -0.35
CA GLU A 27 -21.02 0.80 -1.34
C GLU A 27 -20.54 0.84 -2.79
N LYS A 28 -19.35 1.38 -3.06
CA LYS A 28 -18.80 1.54 -4.40
C LYS A 28 -17.96 0.35 -4.85
N TYR A 29 -17.22 -0.26 -3.93
CA TYR A 29 -16.25 -1.31 -4.23
C TYR A 29 -16.66 -2.71 -3.76
N GLY A 30 -17.75 -2.85 -2.98
CA GLY A 30 -18.33 -4.13 -2.58
C GLY A 30 -17.99 -4.56 -1.14
N ASP A 31 -18.04 -5.86 -0.88
CA ASP A 31 -18.00 -6.40 0.50
C ASP A 31 -16.60 -6.40 1.14
N ASP A 32 -15.54 -6.47 0.34
CA ASP A 32 -14.14 -6.51 0.81
C ASP A 32 -13.22 -5.55 0.01
N PRO A 33 -13.42 -4.22 0.12
CA PRO A 33 -12.73 -3.25 -0.69
C PRO A 33 -11.41 -2.80 -0.07
N GLY A 34 -10.47 -2.36 -0.90
CA GLY A 34 -9.25 -1.73 -0.44
C GLY A 34 -8.09 -2.70 -0.25
N ARG A 35 -8.07 -3.82 -0.97
CA ARG A 35 -6.93 -4.75 -0.90
C ARG A 35 -5.63 -4.03 -1.27
N LEU A 36 -4.59 -4.27 -0.49
CA LEU A 36 -3.27 -3.66 -0.68
C LEU A 36 -2.30 -4.69 -1.26
N ARG A 37 -1.52 -4.29 -2.26
CA ARG A 37 -0.42 -5.06 -2.84
C ARG A 37 0.90 -4.43 -2.47
N LEU A 38 1.87 -5.24 -2.04
CA LEU A 38 3.24 -4.79 -1.82
C LEU A 38 3.94 -4.68 -3.18
N VAL A 39 4.39 -3.47 -3.49
CA VAL A 39 5.11 -3.14 -4.72
C VAL A 39 6.52 -2.67 -4.35
N LYS A 40 7.53 -3.22 -5.05
CA LYS A 40 8.95 -2.88 -4.88
C LYS A 40 9.46 -2.97 -3.43
N ASN A 41 8.83 -3.79 -2.57
CA ASN A 41 9.18 -3.90 -1.15
C ASN A 41 9.17 -2.56 -0.39
N SER A 42 8.51 -1.52 -0.90
CA SER A 42 8.54 -0.18 -0.31
C SER A 42 7.25 0.60 -0.49
N TRP A 43 6.25 0.00 -1.13
CA TRP A 43 4.98 0.65 -1.44
C TRP A 43 3.81 -0.31 -1.24
N LEU A 44 2.71 0.19 -0.71
CA LEU A 44 1.42 -0.50 -0.65
C LEU A 44 0.46 0.17 -1.63
N VAL A 45 0.07 -0.55 -2.66
CA VAL A 45 -0.81 -0.04 -3.72
C VAL A 45 -2.20 -0.62 -3.53
N CYS A 46 -3.22 0.25 -3.60
CA CYS A 46 -4.61 -0.14 -3.58
C CYS A 46 -5.20 -0.09 -4.99
N ASP A 47 -5.65 -1.22 -5.54
CA ASP A 47 -6.28 -1.27 -6.87
C ASP A 47 -7.65 -0.59 -6.91
N ASP A 48 -8.41 -0.61 -5.82
CA ASP A 48 -9.74 0.02 -5.74
C ASP A 48 -9.68 1.55 -5.79
N SER A 49 -8.86 2.14 -4.91
CA SER A 49 -8.76 3.60 -4.77
C SER A 49 -7.68 4.22 -5.67
N GLY A 50 -6.75 3.41 -6.16
CA GLY A 50 -5.54 3.82 -6.89
C GLY A 50 -4.45 4.45 -6.01
N LEU A 51 -4.66 4.52 -4.68
CA LEU A 51 -3.72 5.16 -3.75
C LEU A 51 -2.48 4.30 -3.55
N LYS A 52 -1.32 4.95 -3.39
CA LYS A 52 -0.03 4.26 -3.22
C LYS A 52 0.70 4.78 -1.98
N TYR A 53 0.71 3.97 -0.93
CA TYR A 53 1.25 4.33 0.38
C TYR A 53 2.72 3.93 0.48
N PRO A 54 3.65 4.87 0.77
CA PRO A 54 5.05 4.53 0.95
C PRO A 54 5.28 3.79 2.28
N ILE A 55 6.27 2.91 2.31
CA ILE A 55 6.81 2.29 3.52
C ILE A 55 8.11 2.99 3.86
N ARG A 56 8.12 3.72 4.98
CA ARG A 56 9.29 4.46 5.47
C ARG A 56 9.80 3.80 6.74
N ASP A 57 11.10 3.51 6.80
CA ASP A 57 11.72 2.85 7.96
C ASP A 57 11.03 1.54 8.40
N GLY A 58 10.50 0.79 7.42
CA GLY A 58 9.73 -0.44 7.68
C GLY A 58 8.29 -0.20 8.17
N ILE A 59 7.85 1.07 8.27
CA ILE A 59 6.51 1.45 8.72
C ILE A 59 5.67 1.92 7.51
N PRO A 60 4.53 1.26 7.22
CA PRO A 60 3.63 1.71 6.16
C PRO A 60 2.94 3.03 6.54
N VAL A 61 3.16 4.07 5.72
CA VAL A 61 2.54 5.38 5.91
C VAL A 61 1.12 5.35 5.32
N MET A 62 0.17 4.85 6.09
CA MET A 62 -1.26 4.78 5.70
C MET A 62 -2.00 6.12 5.78
N LEU A 63 -1.36 7.21 5.37
CA LEU A 63 -1.98 8.53 5.28
C LEU A 63 -2.61 8.71 3.90
N ILE A 64 -3.89 9.09 3.83
CA ILE A 64 -4.62 9.28 2.56
C ILE A 64 -3.94 10.35 1.69
N ASP A 65 -3.51 11.46 2.28
CA ASP A 65 -2.80 12.55 1.59
C ASP A 65 -1.53 12.06 0.90
N GLU A 66 -0.73 11.26 1.61
CA GLU A 66 0.49 10.66 1.07
C GLU A 66 0.15 9.69 -0.08
N GLY A 67 -0.83 8.82 0.13
CA GLY A 67 -1.28 7.87 -0.90
C GLY A 67 -1.76 8.55 -2.19
N GLN A 68 -2.39 9.73 -2.06
CA GLN A 68 -2.98 10.47 -3.15
C GLN A 68 -1.93 11.15 -4.04
N LYS A 69 -0.80 11.59 -3.47
CA LYS A 69 0.33 12.17 -4.22
C LYS A 69 0.88 11.22 -5.30
N TRP A 70 0.79 9.92 -5.05
CA TRP A 70 1.33 8.87 -5.93
C TRP A 70 0.26 8.15 -6.74
N LYS A 71 -1.01 8.58 -6.65
CA LYS A 71 -2.13 7.93 -7.34
C LYS A 71 -1.93 7.90 -8.86
N GLU A 72 -1.38 8.96 -9.44
CA GLU A 72 -1.15 9.09 -10.88
C GLU A 72 0.22 8.54 -11.34
N THR A 73 1.16 8.29 -10.42
CA THR A 73 2.49 7.75 -10.73
C THR A 73 2.42 6.27 -11.08
N ALA A 74 2.96 5.81 -12.20
CA ALA A 74 2.96 4.37 -12.50
C ALA A 74 3.75 3.57 -11.44
N GLU A 75 3.36 2.31 -11.20
CA GLU A 75 4.03 1.43 -10.21
C GLU A 75 5.53 1.28 -10.51
N GLU A 76 5.90 1.30 -11.80
CA GLU A 76 7.27 1.25 -12.31
C GLU A 76 8.07 2.55 -12.08
N ASP A 77 7.41 3.70 -11.97
CA ASP A 77 8.04 5.00 -11.70
C ASP A 77 8.16 5.33 -10.21
N LEU A 78 7.57 4.52 -9.33
CA LEU A 78 7.68 4.72 -7.89
C LEU A 78 9.14 4.67 -7.39
N PRO A 79 9.64 5.73 -6.73
CA PRO A 79 11.02 5.77 -6.25
C PRO A 79 11.25 4.81 -5.07
N VAL A 80 12.47 4.26 -4.99
CA VAL A 80 12.93 3.41 -3.88
C VAL A 80 14.30 3.91 -3.42
N PRO A 81 14.47 4.37 -2.17
CA PRO A 81 13.45 4.46 -1.13
C PRO A 81 12.40 5.56 -1.44
N PRO A 82 11.17 5.44 -0.90
CA PRO A 82 10.16 6.47 -1.02
C PRO A 82 10.67 7.80 -0.44
N PRO A 83 10.46 8.94 -1.10
CA PRO A 83 10.91 10.22 -0.58
C PRO A 83 10.20 10.55 0.73
N ALA A 84 10.93 11.20 1.65
CA ALA A 84 10.32 11.86 2.79
C ALA A 84 9.51 13.06 2.28
N ALA A 85 8.26 13.19 2.72
CA ALA A 85 7.41 14.34 2.43
C ALA A 85 7.94 15.61 3.07
#